data_AF-A0A7Z7YK10-F1
#
_entry.id   AF-A0A7Z7YK10-F1
#
_cell.length_a   1.000
_cell.length_b   1.000
_cell.length_c   1.000
_cell.angle_alpha   90.00
_cell.angle_beta   90.00
_cell.angle_gamma   90.00
#
_symmetry.space_group_name_H-M   'P 1'
#
loop_
_entity.id
_entity.type
_entity.pdbx_description
1 polymer ?
#
loop_
_entity_poly.entity_id
_entity_poly.type
_entity_poly.pdbx_seq_one_letter_code
_entity_poly.pdbx_strand_id
1 'polypeptide(L)'
;MENLIFFIKHFIVKNRQAHWLSLTSGKWDKFSAKIDKIEKHLNERCILIENNVSEEFVNLINKKNINHGFYFDRYLYNERFSPVTFEQMHDDSIFVCHDAKVTFYFHHDGWMWYCCI
;
A
#
# COMPACT_ATOMS: atom_id res chain seq x y z
N MET A 1 9.13 5.30 8.24
CA MET A 1 9.81 5.31 6.91
C MET A 1 10.13 3.91 6.39
N GLU A 2 10.63 2.99 7.22
CA GLU A 2 11.07 1.66 6.74
C GLU A 2 10.00 0.87 6.00
N ASN A 3 8.75 0.85 6.47
CA ASN A 3 7.64 0.16 5.81
C ASN A 3 7.35 0.72 4.41
N LEU A 4 7.39 2.06 4.25
CA LEU A 4 7.19 2.69 2.96
C LEU A 4 8.38 2.45 2.01
N ILE A 5 9.60 2.44 2.55
CA ILE A 5 10.80 2.07 1.79
C ILE A 5 10.72 0.62 1.33
N PHE A 6 10.23 -0.30 2.18
CA PHE A 6 9.97 -1.69 1.82
C PHE A 6 9.03 -1.76 0.61
N PHE A 7 7.90 -1.05 0.66
CA PHE A 7 6.95 -0.99 -0.47
C PHE A 7 7.64 -0.50 -1.75
N ILE A 8 8.35 0.63 -1.69
CA ILE A 8 9.00 1.22 -2.87
C ILE A 8 10.05 0.27 -3.46
N LYS A 9 10.88 -0.36 -2.64
CA LYS A 9 11.96 -1.23 -3.12
C LYS A 9 11.46 -2.51 -3.78
N HIS A 10 10.29 -3.02 -3.36
CA HIS A 10 9.81 -4.33 -3.79
C HIS A 10 8.68 -4.29 -4.80
N PHE A 11 7.88 -3.21 -4.83
CA PHE A 11 6.64 -3.15 -5.59
C PHE A 11 6.57 -2.00 -6.59
N ILE A 12 7.52 -1.05 -6.55
CA ILE A 12 7.66 -0.02 -7.60
C ILE A 12 8.69 -0.46 -8.65
N VAL A 13 8.40 -0.21 -9.92
CA VAL A 13 9.30 -0.50 -11.04
C VAL A 13 10.69 0.13 -10.85
N LYS A 14 11.74 -0.64 -11.11
CA LYS A 14 13.13 -0.33 -10.73
C LYS A 14 13.59 1.07 -11.17
N ASN A 15 13.25 1.49 -12.39
CA ASN A 15 13.64 2.79 -12.94
C ASN A 15 12.89 4.00 -12.30
N ARG A 16 11.86 3.76 -11.49
CA ARG A 16 11.12 4.80 -10.76
C ARG A 16 11.44 4.84 -9.27
N GLN A 17 12.08 3.81 -8.71
CA GLN A 17 12.34 3.70 -7.28
C GLN A 17 13.11 4.90 -6.70
N ALA A 18 14.15 5.39 -7.39
CA ALA A 18 14.94 6.52 -6.92
C ALA A 18 14.10 7.81 -6.76
N HIS A 19 13.15 8.03 -7.67
CA HIS A 19 12.22 9.15 -7.58
C HIS A 19 11.27 9.00 -6.39
N TRP A 20 10.66 7.83 -6.22
CA TRP A 20 9.76 7.59 -5.09
C TRP A 20 10.47 7.63 -3.73
N LEU A 21 11.71 7.13 -3.65
CA LEU A 21 12.56 7.25 -2.46
C LEU A 21 12.97 8.70 -2.17
N SER A 22 13.15 9.55 -3.19
CA SER A 22 13.43 10.96 -2.94
C SER A 22 12.19 11.71 -2.46
N LEU A 23 10.98 11.33 -2.91
CA LEU A 23 9.73 11.90 -2.38
C LEU A 23 9.55 11.62 -0.89
N THR A 24 9.94 10.43 -0.40
CA THR A 24 9.86 10.12 1.05
C THR A 24 10.84 10.92 1.90
N SER A 25 11.93 11.44 1.31
CA SER A 25 12.88 12.32 2.02
C SER A 25 12.37 13.76 2.22
N GLY A 26 11.35 14.17 1.45
CA GLY A 26 10.93 15.56 1.32
C GLY A 26 9.68 15.94 2.12
N LYS A 27 9.59 15.60 3.41
CA LYS A 27 8.36 15.71 4.24
C LYS A 27 7.16 14.91 3.66
N TRP A 28 6.20 14.54 4.50
CA TRP A 28 5.07 13.69 4.11
C TRP A 28 4.27 14.25 2.92
N ASP A 29 4.05 15.57 2.93
CA ASP A 29 3.22 16.29 1.97
C ASP A 29 3.59 16.04 0.50
N LYS A 30 4.89 15.88 0.19
CA LYS A 30 5.33 15.64 -1.19
C LYS A 30 4.99 14.25 -1.67
N PHE A 31 5.08 13.26 -0.78
CA PHE A 31 4.73 11.88 -1.09
C PHE A 31 3.20 11.74 -1.15
N SER A 32 2.49 12.23 -0.13
CA SER A 32 1.03 12.09 -0.03
C SER A 32 0.29 12.75 -1.20
N ALA A 33 0.82 13.85 -1.75
CA ALA A 33 0.28 14.50 -2.96
C ALA A 33 0.43 13.69 -4.27
N LYS A 34 1.05 12.51 -4.22
CA LYS A 34 1.29 11.64 -5.38
C LYS A 34 0.73 10.22 -5.21
N ILE A 35 0.20 9.87 -4.03
CA ILE A 35 -0.26 8.50 -3.76
C ILE A 35 -1.32 8.07 -4.78
N ASP A 36 -2.22 8.97 -5.17
CA ASP A 36 -3.28 8.80 -6.17
C ASP A 36 -2.83 8.36 -7.58
N LYS A 37 -1.51 8.35 -7.84
CA LYS A 37 -0.92 7.96 -9.14
C LYS A 37 0.02 6.79 -9.01
N ILE A 38 0.14 6.19 -7.83
CA ILE A 38 1.18 5.20 -7.54
C ILE A 38 0.96 3.90 -8.32
N GLU A 39 -0.29 3.60 -8.70
CA GLU A 39 -0.66 2.44 -9.52
C GLU A 39 0.10 2.40 -10.84
N LYS A 40 0.38 3.56 -11.45
CA LYS A 40 1.10 3.67 -12.73
C LYS A 40 2.57 3.26 -12.63
N HIS A 41 3.04 2.98 -11.43
CA HIS A 41 4.43 2.67 -11.12
C HIS A 41 4.60 1.32 -10.43
N LEU A 42 3.52 0.59 -10.20
CA LEU A 42 3.57 -0.77 -9.66
C LEU A 42 4.23 -1.71 -10.66
N ASN A 43 4.92 -2.72 -10.14
CA ASN A 43 5.61 -3.74 -10.93
C ASN A 43 4.78 -5.01 -11.10
N GLU A 44 5.36 -6.02 -11.74
CA GLU A 44 4.72 -7.30 -12.08
C GLU A 44 4.31 -8.16 -10.88
N ARG A 45 4.69 -7.79 -9.66
CA ARG A 45 4.32 -8.49 -8.41
C ARG A 45 2.98 -8.04 -7.83
N CYS A 46 2.37 -7.04 -8.45
CA CYS A 46 1.09 -6.51 -8.04
C CYS A 46 0.00 -7.03 -8.98
N ILE A 47 -1.13 -7.42 -8.40
CA ILE A 47 -2.31 -7.91 -9.11
C ILE A 47 -3.47 -6.97 -8.80
N LEU A 48 -4.20 -6.56 -9.83
CA LEU A 48 -5.38 -5.72 -9.70
C LEU A 48 -6.60 -6.57 -9.30
N ILE A 49 -7.36 -6.07 -8.33
CA ILE A 49 -8.63 -6.63 -7.86
C ILE A 49 -9.69 -5.53 -8.03
N GLU A 50 -10.60 -5.73 -8.99
CA GLU A 50 -11.60 -4.73 -9.38
C GLU A 50 -12.98 -4.96 -8.75
N ASN A 51 -13.26 -6.19 -8.31
CA ASN A 51 -14.57 -6.59 -7.80
C ASN A 51 -14.43 -7.22 -6.41
N ASN A 52 -15.48 -7.09 -5.58
CA ASN A 52 -15.56 -7.66 -4.24
C ASN A 52 -14.33 -7.33 -3.35
N VAL A 53 -13.78 -6.12 -3.50
CA VAL A 53 -12.51 -5.71 -2.87
C VAL A 53 -12.50 -5.93 -1.36
N SER A 54 -13.60 -5.62 -0.67
CA SER A 54 -13.72 -5.83 0.78
C SER A 54 -13.60 -7.32 1.16
N GLU A 55 -14.29 -8.20 0.43
CA GLU A 55 -14.26 -9.65 0.67
C GLU A 55 -12.88 -10.24 0.35
N GLU A 56 -12.30 -9.85 -0.80
CA GLU A 56 -10.95 -10.28 -1.19
C GLU A 56 -9.89 -9.81 -0.21
N PHE A 57 -9.99 -8.58 0.28
CA PHE A 57 -9.08 -8.06 1.31
C PHE A 57 -9.14 -8.92 2.57
N VAL A 58 -10.34 -9.18 3.11
CA VAL A 58 -10.53 -10.01 4.31
C VAL A 58 -9.99 -11.43 4.08
N ASN A 59 -10.25 -12.02 2.91
CA ASN A 59 -9.74 -13.33 2.54
C ASN A 59 -8.21 -13.37 2.52
N LEU A 60 -7.56 -12.33 1.96
CA LEU A 60 -6.10 -12.22 1.89
C LEU A 60 -5.47 -12.01 3.28
N ILE A 61 -6.07 -11.15 4.11
CA ILE A 61 -5.65 -10.93 5.50
C ILE A 61 -5.67 -12.23 6.29
N ASN A 62 -6.78 -12.97 6.23
CA ASN A 62 -6.95 -14.26 6.91
C ASN A 62 -5.97 -15.32 6.37
N LYS A 63 -5.91 -15.48 5.05
CA LYS A 63 -5.04 -16.47 4.38
C LYS A 63 -3.56 -16.28 4.73
N LYS A 64 -3.13 -15.03 4.91
CA LYS A 64 -1.74 -14.68 5.25
C LYS A 64 -1.49 -14.55 6.76
N ASN A 65 -2.51 -14.78 7.60
CA ASN A 65 -2.44 -14.57 9.05
C ASN A 65 -1.92 -13.16 9.42
N ILE A 66 -2.39 -12.14 8.69
CA ILE A 66 -1.98 -10.75 8.93
C ILE A 66 -2.76 -10.21 10.12
N ASN A 67 -2.05 -9.99 11.23
CA ASN A 67 -2.66 -9.46 12.46
C ASN A 67 -2.49 -7.95 12.61
N HIS A 68 -1.53 -7.36 11.89
CA HIS A 68 -1.26 -5.93 11.92
C HIS A 68 -0.55 -5.47 10.64
N GLY A 69 -0.54 -4.16 10.42
CA GLY A 69 0.24 -3.53 9.34
C GLY A 69 0.35 -2.02 9.54
N PHE A 70 1.02 -1.37 8.60
CA PHE A 70 1.29 0.06 8.63
C PHE A 70 0.55 0.77 7.50
N TYR A 71 -0.21 1.78 7.87
CA TYR A 71 -1.13 2.51 7.02
C TYR A 71 -0.59 3.88 6.64
N PHE A 72 -0.86 4.28 5.40
CA PHE A 72 -0.36 5.48 4.77
C PHE A 72 -1.44 6.07 3.87
N ASP A 73 -1.87 7.30 4.12
CA ASP A 73 -2.78 8.03 3.23
C ASP A 73 -2.48 9.53 3.21
N ARG A 74 -3.39 10.37 2.73
CA ARG A 74 -3.15 11.82 2.73
C ARG A 74 -2.84 12.42 4.11
N TYR A 75 -3.42 11.87 5.18
CA TYR A 75 -3.45 12.45 6.52
C TYR A 75 -2.63 11.65 7.54
N LEU A 76 -2.59 10.33 7.38
CA LEU A 76 -1.95 9.39 8.26
C LEU A 76 -0.63 8.93 7.65
N TYR A 77 0.43 9.05 8.44
CA TYR A 77 1.77 8.65 8.06
C TYR A 77 2.25 7.55 9.00
N ASN A 78 2.39 6.33 8.47
CA ASN A 78 2.98 5.18 9.18
C ASN A 78 2.20 4.80 10.46
N GLU A 79 0.87 4.91 10.42
CA GLU A 79 0.01 4.54 11.53
C GLU A 79 -0.10 3.01 11.61
N ARG A 80 -0.11 2.42 12.80
CA ARG A 80 -0.18 0.96 12.95
C ARG A 80 -1.62 0.53 13.19
N PHE A 81 -2.17 -0.32 12.33
CA PHE A 81 -3.50 -0.91 12.54
C PHE A 81 -3.38 -2.34 13.10
N SER A 82 -4.19 -2.63 14.12
CA SER A 82 -4.30 -3.92 14.81
C SER A 82 -5.55 -3.93 15.70
N PRO A 83 -6.57 -4.77 15.44
CA PRO A 83 -6.70 -5.66 14.29
C PRO A 83 -6.84 -4.86 12.98
N VAL A 84 -6.57 -5.53 11.87
CA VAL A 84 -6.73 -4.97 10.53
C VAL A 84 -8.14 -5.23 10.03
N THR A 85 -8.91 -4.17 9.75
CA THR A 85 -10.22 -4.30 9.13
C THR A 85 -10.34 -3.42 7.89
N PHE A 86 -11.25 -3.75 6.99
CA PHE A 86 -11.41 -3.03 5.72
C PHE A 86 -11.95 -1.61 5.94
N GLU A 87 -12.80 -1.41 6.96
CA GLU A 87 -13.45 -0.14 7.29
C GLU A 87 -12.47 0.95 7.73
N GLN A 88 -11.23 0.59 8.04
CA GLN A 88 -10.16 1.51 8.39
C GLN A 88 -9.40 2.05 7.16
N MET A 89 -9.65 1.48 5.97
CA MET A 89 -8.94 1.82 4.74
C MET A 89 -9.67 2.93 4.00
N HIS A 90 -8.93 3.98 3.64
CA HIS A 90 -9.43 5.05 2.78
C HIS A 90 -8.97 4.87 1.35
N ASP A 91 -9.57 5.65 0.45
CA ASP A 91 -9.13 5.77 -0.92
C ASP A 91 -7.73 6.41 -1.01
N ASP A 92 -7.04 6.10 -2.11
CA ASP A 92 -5.67 6.54 -2.40
C ASP A 92 -4.74 6.34 -1.19
N SER A 93 -4.75 5.10 -0.66
CA SER A 93 -4.01 4.71 0.54
C SER A 93 -3.20 3.44 0.33
N ILE A 94 -2.14 3.28 1.11
CA ILE A 94 -1.22 2.15 1.07
C ILE A 94 -1.22 1.47 2.44
N PHE A 95 -1.41 0.15 2.46
CA PHE A 95 -1.33 -0.67 3.66
C PHE A 95 -0.22 -1.72 3.55
N VAL A 96 0.84 -1.54 4.34
CA VAL A 96 2.06 -2.36 4.29
C VAL A 96 2.08 -3.37 5.42
N CYS A 97 2.13 -4.65 5.07
CA CYS A 97 2.28 -5.77 6.00
C CYS A 97 3.69 -6.35 5.85
N HIS A 98 4.68 -5.71 6.49
CA HIS A 98 6.09 -6.03 6.27
C HIS A 98 6.44 -7.48 6.62
N ASP A 99 5.95 -7.99 7.76
CA ASP A 99 6.19 -9.38 8.21
C ASP A 99 5.63 -10.42 7.23
N ALA A 100 4.47 -10.12 6.63
CA ALA A 100 3.82 -10.98 5.64
C ALA A 100 4.34 -10.76 4.21
N LYS A 101 5.26 -9.79 4.01
CA LYS A 101 5.78 -9.36 2.71
C LYS A 101 4.70 -9.00 1.70
N VAL A 102 3.64 -8.37 2.19
CA VAL A 102 2.46 -7.99 1.40
C VAL A 102 2.21 -6.49 1.51
N THR A 103 1.67 -5.88 0.46
CA THR A 103 1.14 -4.53 0.50
C THR A 103 -0.14 -4.43 -0.32
N PHE A 104 -1.03 -3.55 0.11
CA PHE A 104 -2.26 -3.21 -0.58
C PHE A 104 -2.24 -1.73 -0.95
N TYR A 105 -2.74 -1.40 -2.14
CA TYR A 105 -3.03 -0.02 -2.53
C TYR A 105 -4.51 0.08 -2.88
N PHE A 106 -5.24 0.96 -2.18
CA PHE A 106 -6.67 1.19 -2.38
C PHE A 106 -6.86 2.47 -3.19
N HIS A 107 -7.71 2.43 -4.22
CA HIS A 107 -7.93 3.55 -5.12
C HIS A 107 -9.36 4.08 -5.00
N HIS A 108 -9.55 5.38 -5.25
CA HIS A 108 -10.85 6.05 -5.15
C HIS A 108 -11.95 5.50 -6.06
N ASP A 109 -11.60 4.81 -7.15
CA ASP A 109 -12.57 4.13 -8.01
C ASP A 109 -13.06 2.79 -7.41
N GLY A 110 -12.62 2.42 -6.21
CA GLY A 110 -13.09 1.23 -5.50
C GLY A 110 -12.36 -0.07 -5.86
N TRP A 111 -11.28 -0.02 -6.64
CA TRP A 111 -10.40 -1.16 -6.90
C TRP A 111 -9.16 -1.15 -5.99
N MET A 112 -8.47 -2.29 -5.90
CA MET A 112 -7.28 -2.46 -5.06
C MET A 112 -6.18 -3.20 -5.80
N TRP A 113 -4.92 -2.79 -5.62
CA TRP A 113 -3.77 -3.63 -5.96
C TRP A 113 -3.31 -4.42 -4.74
N TYR A 114 -3.13 -5.72 -4.93
CA TYR A 114 -2.49 -6.61 -3.98
C TYR A 114 -1.09 -6.98 -4.47
N CYS A 115 -0.06 -6.65 -3.69
CA CYS A 115 1.33 -6.91 -4.02
C CYS A 115 1.95 -7.90 -3.03
N CYS A 116 2.71 -8.89 -3.52
CA CYS A 116 3.30 -9.97 -2.72
C CYS A 116 4.70 -10.33 -3.23
N ILE A 117 5.61 -10.71 -2.33
CA ILE A 117 6.91 -11.33 -2.65
C ILE A 117 6.80 -12.85 -2.52
#